data_AF-A0A811XRJ5-F1
#
_entry.id   AF-A0A811XRJ5-F1
#
_cell.length_a   1.000
_cell.length_b   1.000
_cell.length_c   1.000
_cell.angle_alpha   90.00
_cell.angle_beta   90.00
_cell.angle_gamma   90.00
#
_symmetry.space_group_name_H-M   'P 1'
#
loop_
_entity.id
_entity.type
_entity.pdbx_description
1 polymer ?
#
loop_
_entity_poly.entity_id
_entity_poly.type
_entity_poly.pdbx_seq_one_letter_code
_entity_poly.pdbx_strand_id
1 'polypeptide(L)'
;MELREYYRDLVPVLFRNGFSNVLFFGLRGPIKEHLSTAKTHSAHLVNDFICGGLLGAMLGILFFPVNVVKTRMQSQSGGEFQSFPKVFQKIWLERDRKLTNLFRGAHLNYHRSLIFWGIINATYEFLLKII
;
A
#
# COMPACT_ATOMS: atom_id res chain seq x y z
N MET A 1 -28.46 -7.02 -4.16
CA MET A 1 -27.04 -6.60 -4.13
C MET A 1 -26.63 -6.37 -5.58
N GLU A 2 -26.59 -5.13 -6.03
CA GLU A 2 -26.35 -4.85 -7.45
C GLU A 2 -24.86 -4.98 -7.79
N LEU A 3 -24.53 -5.46 -9.00
CA LEU A 3 -23.15 -5.63 -9.50
C LEU A 3 -22.24 -4.41 -9.23
N ARG A 4 -22.82 -3.22 -9.22
CA ARG A 4 -22.13 -1.95 -8.95
C ARG A 4 -21.51 -1.86 -7.55
N GLU A 5 -22.02 -2.60 -6.57
CA GLU A 5 -21.45 -2.65 -5.22
C GLU A 5 -20.11 -3.39 -5.18
N TYR A 6 -19.92 -4.42 -6.00
CA TYR A 6 -18.67 -5.17 -6.09
C TYR A 6 -17.52 -4.34 -6.68
N TYR A 7 -17.83 -3.37 -7.55
CA TYR A 7 -16.82 -2.52 -8.19
C TYR A 7 -16.59 -1.18 -7.47
N ARG A 8 -17.12 -1.02 -6.26
CA ARG A 8 -17.08 0.23 -5.47
C ARG A 8 -15.66 0.71 -5.21
N ASP A 9 -14.70 -0.20 -5.03
CA ASP A 9 -13.29 0.11 -4.77
C ASP A 9 -12.37 -0.15 -5.98
N LEU A 10 -12.91 -0.53 -7.15
CA LEU A 10 -12.09 -0.81 -8.33
C LEU A 10 -11.27 0.42 -8.76
N VAL A 11 -11.90 1.59 -8.81
CA VAL A 11 -11.24 2.85 -9.20
C VAL A 11 -10.07 3.20 -8.28
N PRO A 12 -10.23 3.28 -6.95
CA PRO A 12 -9.09 3.56 -6.07
C PRO A 12 -8.02 2.47 -6.10
N VAL A 13 -8.40 1.20 -6.29
CA VAL A 13 -7.44 0.09 -6.39
C VAL A 13 -6.62 0.18 -7.67
N LEU A 14 -7.24 0.42 -8.82
CA LEU A 14 -6.55 0.57 -10.09
C LEU A 14 -5.64 1.79 -10.09
N PHE A 15 -6.15 2.93 -9.60
CA PHE A 15 -5.34 4.15 -9.49
C PHE A 15 -4.11 3.91 -8.61
N ARG A 16 -4.31 3.33 -7.42
CA ARG A 16 -3.21 3.00 -6.51
C ARG A 16 -2.23 2.03 -7.15
N ASN A 17 -2.68 0.89 -7.66
CA ASN A 17 -1.78 -0.14 -8.17
C ASN A 17 -1.04 0.34 -9.44
N GLY A 18 -1.74 0.98 -10.37
CA GLY A 18 -1.15 1.51 -11.59
C GLY A 18 -0.10 2.59 -11.27
N PHE A 19 -0.48 3.59 -10.48
CA PHE A 19 0.43 4.68 -10.14
C PHE A 19 1.60 4.22 -9.26
N SER A 20 1.36 3.31 -8.30
CA SER A 20 2.43 2.69 -7.50
C SER A 20 3.44 1.94 -8.37
N ASN A 21 2.98 1.16 -9.35
CA ASN A 21 3.88 0.40 -10.23
C ASN A 21 4.70 1.33 -11.13
N VAL A 22 4.09 2.37 -11.70
CA VAL A 22 4.79 3.36 -12.53
C VAL A 22 5.90 4.03 -11.72
N LEU A 23 5.58 4.48 -10.50
CA LEU A 23 6.58 5.11 -9.62
C LEU A 23 7.65 4.11 -9.16
N PHE A 24 7.27 2.87 -8.83
CA PHE A 24 8.22 1.86 -8.39
C PHE A 24 9.25 1.56 -9.49
N PHE A 25 8.81 1.25 -10.71
CA PHE A 25 9.73 0.94 -11.80
C PHE A 25 10.49 2.17 -12.30
N GLY A 26 9.86 3.35 -12.30
CA GLY A 26 10.52 4.61 -12.70
C GLY A 26 11.60 5.07 -11.72
N LEU A 27 11.39 4.88 -10.42
CA LEU A 27 12.32 5.34 -9.37
C LEU A 27 13.33 4.27 -8.95
N ARG A 28 13.10 2.99 -9.26
CA ARG A 28 14.02 1.90 -8.93
C ARG A 28 15.39 2.07 -9.58
N GLY A 29 15.45 2.47 -10.85
CA GLY A 29 16.72 2.71 -11.55
C GLY A 29 17.56 3.80 -10.87
N PRO A 30 17.04 5.04 -10.76
CA PRO A 30 17.74 6.15 -10.11
C PRO A 30 18.18 5.85 -8.68
N ILE A 31 17.34 5.20 -7.87
CA ILE A 31 17.71 4.86 -6.49
C ILE A 31 18.82 3.81 -6.47
N LYS A 32 18.77 2.81 -7.35
CA LYS A 32 19.81 1.77 -7.41
C LYS A 32 21.17 2.32 -7.88
N GLU A 33 21.21 3.37 -8.70
CA GLU A 33 22.44 4.07 -9.08
C GLU A 33 23.09 4.84 -7.92
N HIS A 34 22.29 5.31 -6.95
CA HIS A 34 22.80 5.97 -5.75
C HIS A 34 23.29 4.98 -4.68
N LEU A 35 22.95 3.69 -4.80
CA LEU A 35 23.51 2.64 -3.94
C LEU A 35 24.87 2.16 -4.49
N SER A 36 25.78 1.78 -3.59
CA SER A 36 27.14 1.38 -3.92
C SER A 36 27.19 0.22 -4.92
N THR A 37 28.17 0.23 -5.84
CA THR A 37 28.38 -0.88 -6.78
C THR A 37 28.70 -2.17 -6.02
N ALA A 38 27.71 -3.05 -5.91
CA ALA A 38 27.86 -4.35 -5.27
C ALA A 38 28.82 -5.23 -6.09
N LYS A 39 29.84 -5.80 -5.43
CA LYS A 39 30.84 -6.70 -6.05
C LYS A 39 30.56 -8.19 -5.80
N THR A 40 29.55 -8.51 -5.01
CA THR A 40 29.23 -9.87 -4.54
C THR A 40 27.72 -10.10 -4.60
N HIS A 41 27.31 -11.35 -4.83
CA HIS A 41 25.89 -11.73 -4.89
C HIS A 41 25.10 -11.29 -3.64
N SER A 42 25.65 -11.48 -2.44
CA SER A 42 25.03 -11.02 -1.19
C SER A 42 24.89 -9.50 -1.12
N ALA A 43 25.84 -8.74 -1.66
CA ALA A 43 25.75 -7.28 -1.71
C ALA A 43 24.67 -6.80 -2.69
N HIS A 44 24.45 -7.53 -3.80
CA HIS A 44 23.32 -7.26 -4.70
C HIS A 44 21.99 -7.51 -4.00
N LEU A 45 21.85 -8.62 -3.27
CA LEU A 45 20.63 -8.92 -2.50
C LEU A 45 20.33 -7.83 -1.45
N VAL A 46 21.35 -7.36 -0.74
CA VAL A 46 21.20 -6.28 0.26
C VAL A 46 20.81 -4.96 -0.42
N ASN A 47 21.46 -4.58 -1.52
CA ASN A 47 21.09 -3.37 -2.26
C ASN A 47 19.66 -3.44 -2.82
N ASP A 48 19.26 -4.58 -3.39
CA ASP A 48 17.89 -4.77 -3.88
C ASP A 48 16.88 -4.74 -2.74
N PHE A 49 17.21 -5.29 -1.56
CA PHE A 49 16.38 -5.21 -0.37
C PHE A 49 16.24 -3.76 0.13
N ILE A 50 17.32 -3.01 0.22
CA ILE A 50 17.30 -1.60 0.67
C ILE A 50 16.52 -0.74 -0.32
N CYS A 51 16.81 -0.88 -1.62
CA CYS A 51 16.13 -0.13 -2.68
C CYS A 51 14.63 -0.45 -2.70
N GLY A 52 14.27 -1.74 -2.68
CA GLY A 52 12.88 -2.18 -2.65
C GLY A 52 12.15 -1.77 -1.37
N GLY A 53 12.81 -1.88 -0.22
CA GLY A 53 12.27 -1.50 1.08
C GLY A 53 12.03 0.01 1.20
N LEU A 54 12.99 0.84 0.79
CA LEU A 54 12.86 2.29 0.78
C LEU A 54 11.74 2.74 -0.15
N LEU A 55 11.73 2.23 -1.39
CA LEU A 55 10.67 2.54 -2.35
C LEU A 55 9.30 2.09 -1.85
N GLY A 56 9.21 0.88 -1.31
CA GLY A 56 7.99 0.33 -0.73
C GLY A 56 7.47 1.21 0.41
N ALA A 57 8.35 1.67 1.31
CA ALA A 57 7.97 2.57 2.39
C ALA A 57 7.52 3.94 1.89
N MET A 58 8.25 4.54 0.94
CA MET A 58 7.89 5.85 0.35
C MET A 58 6.54 5.79 -0.35
N LEU A 59 6.31 4.77 -1.19
CA LEU A 59 5.03 4.57 -1.86
C LEU A 59 3.92 4.24 -0.84
N GLY A 60 4.22 3.43 0.17
CA GLY A 60 3.29 3.13 1.26
C GLY A 60 2.78 4.38 1.98
N ILE A 61 3.67 5.35 2.25
CA ILE A 61 3.33 6.65 2.84
C ILE A 61 2.54 7.50 1.83
N LEU A 62 3.02 7.61 0.59
CA LEU A 62 2.38 8.43 -0.45
C LEU A 62 0.93 8.01 -0.72
N PHE A 63 0.68 6.70 -0.79
CA PHE A 63 -0.64 6.13 -1.09
C PHE A 63 -1.47 5.80 0.15
N PHE A 64 -0.97 6.09 1.35
CA PHE A 64 -1.71 5.86 2.59
C PHE A 64 -3.09 6.54 2.59
N PRO A 65 -3.25 7.82 2.16
CA PRO A 65 -4.56 8.47 2.10
C PRO A 65 -5.55 7.73 1.17
N VAL A 66 -5.06 7.19 0.05
CA VAL A 66 -5.90 6.41 -0.89
C VAL A 66 -6.39 5.12 -0.23
N ASN A 67 -5.53 4.46 0.55
CA ASN A 67 -5.94 3.29 1.34
C ASN A 67 -7.01 3.63 2.38
N VAL A 68 -6.92 4.80 3.03
CA VAL A 68 -7.94 5.25 4.00
C VAL A 68 -9.29 5.46 3.30
N VAL A 69 -9.32 6.10 2.13
CA VAL A 69 -10.55 6.26 1.34
C VAL A 69 -11.11 4.91 0.95
N LYS A 70 -10.27 4.01 0.45
CA LYS A 70 -10.67 2.64 0.09
C LYS A 70 -11.34 1.92 1.27
N THR A 71 -10.70 1.91 2.43
CA THR A 71 -11.25 1.24 3.63
C THR A 71 -12.59 1.86 4.06
N ARG A 72 -12.74 3.18 3.98
CA ARG A 72 -14.02 3.86 4.26
C ARG A 72 -15.11 3.43 3.29
N MET A 73 -14.80 3.38 1.98
CA MET A 73 -15.74 2.94 0.95
C MET A 73 -16.18 1.48 1.16
N GLN A 74 -15.24 0.60 1.52
CA GLN A 74 -15.53 -0.80 1.83
C GLN A 74 -16.34 -0.98 3.12
N SER A 75 -16.09 -0.16 4.15
CA SER A 75 -16.85 -0.22 5.41
C SER A 75 -18.33 0.20 5.28
N GLN A 76 -18.67 0.95 4.24
CA GLN A 76 -20.03 1.42 3.96
C GLN A 76 -20.80 0.47 3.03
N SER A 77 -20.37 -0.78 2.91
CA SER A 77 -21.06 -1.81 2.13
C SER A 77 -22.50 -2.00 2.63
N GLY A 78 -23.48 -2.03 1.73
CA GLY A 78 -24.92 -2.06 2.05
C GLY A 78 -25.57 -0.69 2.28
N GLY A 79 -24.78 0.41 2.28
CA GLY A 79 -25.27 1.79 2.28
C GLY A 79 -25.17 2.46 0.90
N GLU A 80 -25.55 3.74 0.84
CA GLU A 80 -25.53 4.56 -0.38
C GLU A 80 -24.16 4.51 -1.09
N PHE A 81 -24.16 4.26 -2.40
CA PHE A 81 -22.93 4.23 -3.19
C PHE A 81 -22.36 5.64 -3.33
N GLN A 82 -21.22 5.91 -2.69
CA GLN A 82 -20.54 7.20 -2.80
C GLN A 82 -19.30 7.09 -3.71
N SER A 83 -19.17 8.03 -4.65
CA SER A 83 -18.00 8.11 -5.53
C SER A 83 -16.73 8.48 -4.77
N PHE A 84 -15.57 8.00 -5.25
CA PHE A 84 -14.26 8.24 -4.64
C PHE A 84 -13.99 9.73 -4.28
N PRO A 85 -14.22 10.74 -5.14
CA PRO A 85 -13.95 12.14 -4.81
C PRO A 85 -14.84 12.65 -3.66
N LYS A 86 -16.10 12.22 -3.61
CA LYS A 86 -17.04 12.59 -2.54
C LYS A 86 -16.59 12.02 -1.20
N VAL A 87 -16.16 10.76 -1.18
CA VAL A 87 -15.67 10.11 0.06
C VAL A 87 -14.35 10.75 0.52
N PHE A 88 -13.44 11.05 -0.40
CA PHE A 88 -12.21 11.77 -0.08
C PHE A 88 -12.51 13.15 0.53
N GLN A 89 -13.39 13.94 -0.09
CA GLN A 89 -13.79 15.25 0.42
C GLN A 89 -14.44 15.14 1.81
N LYS A 90 -15.30 14.13 2.03
CA LYS A 90 -15.91 13.88 3.33
C LYS A 90 -14.87 13.57 4.41
N ILE A 91 -13.92 12.67 4.12
CA ILE A 91 -12.82 12.36 5.06
C ILE A 91 -11.96 13.59 5.30
N TRP A 92 -11.66 14.38 4.27
CA TRP A 92 -10.86 15.59 4.38
C TRP A 92 -11.52 16.61 5.33
N LEU A 93 -12.84 16.78 5.23
CA LEU A 93 -13.61 17.64 6.12
C LEU A 93 -13.70 17.05 7.55
N GLU A 94 -13.98 15.75 7.69
CA GLU A 94 -14.04 15.04 8.98
C GLU A 94 -12.69 15.05 9.74
N ARG A 95 -11.57 15.24 9.03
CA ARG A 95 -10.21 15.23 9.60
C ARG A 95 -9.57 16.62 9.69
N ASP A 96 -10.37 17.66 9.83
CA ASP A 96 -9.94 19.06 10.01
C ASP A 96 -9.09 19.61 8.85
N ARG A 97 -9.19 19.02 7.65
CA ARG A 97 -8.38 19.40 6.48
C ARG A 97 -6.86 19.29 6.73
N LYS A 98 -6.45 18.43 7.67
CA LYS A 98 -5.04 18.22 8.03
C LYS A 98 -4.53 16.89 7.48
N LEU A 99 -3.42 16.96 6.73
CA LEU A 99 -2.72 15.78 6.21
C LEU A 99 -2.27 14.83 7.34
N THR A 100 -1.76 15.36 8.45
CA THR A 100 -1.36 14.55 9.62
C THR A 100 -2.50 13.70 10.16
N ASN A 101 -3.71 14.25 10.16
CA ASN A 101 -4.90 13.54 10.63
C ASN A 101 -5.30 12.41 9.68
N LEU A 102 -5.01 12.47 8.37
CA LEU A 102 -5.23 11.34 7.44
C LEU A 102 -4.35 10.13 7.77
N PHE A 103 -3.12 10.37 8.26
CA PHE A 103 -2.21 9.32 8.70
C PHE A 103 -2.56 8.74 10.08
N ARG A 104 -3.56 9.30 10.79
CA ARG A 104 -4.03 8.77 12.07
C ARG A 104 -4.61 7.37 11.87
N GLY A 105 -3.90 6.37 12.40
CA GLY A 105 -4.17 4.94 12.23
C GLY A 105 -3.10 4.18 11.43
N ALA A 106 -2.09 4.86 10.87
CA ALA A 106 -1.03 4.22 10.09
C ALA A 106 -0.25 3.16 10.88
N HIS A 107 0.13 3.46 12.13
CA HIS A 107 0.85 2.52 13.00
C HIS A 107 0.06 1.22 13.24
N LEU A 108 -1.25 1.30 13.50
CA LEU A 108 -2.11 0.11 13.63
C LEU A 108 -2.14 -0.70 12.34
N ASN A 109 -2.22 -0.03 11.19
CA ASN A 109 -2.19 -0.69 9.89
C ASN A 109 -0.84 -1.39 9.64
N TYR A 110 0.27 -0.77 10.04
CA TYR A 110 1.61 -1.36 9.97
C TYR A 110 1.73 -2.61 10.84
N HIS A 111 1.34 -2.55 12.12
CA HIS A 111 1.37 -3.71 13.01
C HIS A 111 0.51 -4.86 12.49
N ARG A 112 -0.72 -4.57 12.07
CA ARG A 112 -1.59 -5.58 11.45
C ARG A 112 -0.90 -6.23 10.24
N SER A 113 -0.32 -5.42 9.35
CA SER A 113 0.32 -5.91 8.14
C SER A 113 1.55 -6.76 8.46
N LEU A 114 2.40 -6.32 9.40
CA LEU A 114 3.59 -7.04 9.82
C LEU A 114 3.25 -8.43 10.38
N ILE A 115 2.24 -8.50 11.25
CA ILE A 115 1.78 -9.77 11.82
C ILE A 115 1.22 -10.68 10.71
N PHE A 116 0.37 -10.15 9.83
CA PHE A 116 -0.20 -10.91 8.72
C PHE A 116 0.86 -11.48 7.77
N TRP A 117 1.82 -10.65 7.36
CA TRP A 117 2.92 -11.08 6.49
C TRP A 117 3.83 -12.11 7.16
N GLY A 118 4.10 -11.95 8.46
CA GLY A 118 4.89 -12.91 9.23
C GLY A 118 4.23 -14.29 9.29
N ILE A 119 2.92 -14.34 9.56
CA ILE A 119 2.16 -15.60 9.58
C ILE A 119 2.16 -16.25 8.19
N ILE A 120 1.83 -15.50 7.13
CA ILE A 120 1.80 -16.04 5.76
C ILE A 120 3.17 -16.62 5.38
N ASN A 121 4.26 -15.89 5.62
CA ASN A 121 5.59 -16.34 5.24
C ASN A 121 6.03 -17.57 6.05
N ALA A 122 5.76 -17.59 7.36
CA ALA A 122 6.05 -18.75 8.20
C ALA A 122 5.26 -19.99 7.78
N THR A 123 3.97 -19.84 7.48
CA THR A 123 3.13 -20.94 6.97
C THR A 123 3.61 -21.42 5.60
N TYR A 124 3.98 -20.50 4.70
CA TYR A 124 4.51 -20.84 3.37
C TYR A 124 5.79 -21.67 3.47
N GLU A 125 6.77 -21.21 4.25
CA GLU A 125 8.04 -21.93 4.50
C GLU A 125 7.81 -23.29 5.17
N PHE A 126 6.85 -23.39 6.09
CA PHE A 126 6.49 -24.65 6.71
C PHE A 126 5.90 -25.63 5.70
N LEU A 127 4.99 -25.17 4.83
CA LEU A 127 4.36 -26.00 3.81
C LEU A 127 5.38 -26.49 2.76
N LEU A 128 6.29 -25.61 2.35
CA LEU A 128 7.37 -25.91 1.41
C LEU A 128 8.35 -26.97 1.91
N LYS A 129 8.48 -27.13 3.23
CA LYS A 129 9.32 -28.17 3.84
C LYS A 129 8.61 -29.51 3.99
N ILE A 130 7.28 -29.51 3.93
CA ILE A 130 6.44 -30.72 4.05
C ILE A 130 6.23 -31.40 2.70
N ILE A 131 6.13 -30.60 1.63
CA ILE A 131 6.03 -31.07 0.24
C ILE A 131 7.43 -31.37 -0.29
#